data_AF-A0A7C8EQR8-F1
#
_entry.id   AF-A0A7C8EQR8-F1
#
_cell.length_a   1.000
_cell.length_b   1.000
_cell.length_c   1.000
_cell.angle_alpha   90.00
_cell.angle_beta   90.00
_cell.angle_gamma   90.00
#
_symmetry.space_group_name_H-M   'P 1'
#
loop_
_entity.id
_entity.type
_entity.pdbx_description
1 polymer ?
#
loop_
_entity_poly.entity_id
_entity_poly.type
_entity_poly.pdbx_seq_one_letter_code
_entity_poly.pdbx_strand_id
1 'polypeptide(L)'
;MQKSDVGTRTIEQDLDRDAFLRLLVLQLQHQDPLQPMDNQEMLAQLAQFSALEQMNHLNDQFENFSGNVDQLNFVAAAGLVGQEVVGIDMTGEAVSGVVSSVHQDGSMIYLTVDGRVMAMAGVVSIGSNHGQSDST
;
A
#
# COMPACT_ATOMS: atom_id res chain seq x y z
N MET A 1 23.12 -2.37 -12.91
CA MET A 1 22.34 -1.79 -14.03
C MET A 1 21.11 -2.65 -14.23
N GLN A 2 19.96 -2.29 -13.68
CA GLN A 2 18.68 -2.98 -13.94
C GLN A 2 17.72 -1.90 -14.43
N LYS A 3 17.49 -1.85 -15.75
CA LYS A 3 16.57 -0.92 -16.40
C LYS A 3 15.35 -1.72 -16.84
N SER A 4 14.18 -1.27 -16.41
CA SER A 4 12.94 -1.23 -17.21
C SER A 4 12.40 -2.55 -17.76
N ASP A 5 11.35 -3.12 -17.13
CA ASP A 5 10.47 -4.09 -17.80
C ASP A 5 9.00 -4.08 -17.33
N VAL A 6 8.63 -3.29 -16.32
CA VAL A 6 7.24 -3.26 -15.83
C VAL A 6 6.33 -2.43 -16.75
N GLY A 7 6.85 -1.40 -17.42
CA GLY A 7 6.05 -0.52 -18.27
C GLY A 7 5.75 -1.04 -19.68
N THR A 8 6.50 -2.03 -20.18
CA THR A 8 6.31 -2.55 -21.54
C THR A 8 5.22 -3.63 -21.59
N ARG A 9 5.15 -4.50 -20.57
CA ARG A 9 4.17 -5.60 -20.50
C ARG A 9 2.72 -5.09 -20.41
N THR A 10 2.46 -4.05 -19.60
CA THR A 10 1.12 -3.47 -19.47
C THR A 10 0.64 -2.82 -20.77
N ILE A 11 1.54 -2.16 -21.50
CA ILE A 11 1.21 -1.51 -22.78
C ILE A 11 0.97 -2.55 -23.88
N GLU A 12 1.73 -3.64 -23.91
CA GLU A 12 1.50 -4.74 -24.86
C GLU A 12 0.16 -5.46 -24.60
N GLN A 13 -0.23 -5.66 -23.33
CA GLN A 13 -1.51 -6.29 -22.99
C GLN A 13 -2.74 -5.41 -23.27
N ASP A 14 -2.67 -4.10 -23.01
CA ASP A 14 -3.75 -3.16 -23.35
C ASP A 14 -3.95 -3.05 -24.88
N LEU A 15 -2.85 -3.05 -25.65
CA LEU A 15 -2.90 -3.06 -27.12
C LEU A 15 -3.54 -4.34 -27.68
N ASP A 16 -3.28 -5.50 -27.06
CA ASP A 16 -3.84 -6.80 -27.49
C ASP A 16 -5.35 -6.88 -27.22
N ARG A 17 -5.83 -6.33 -26.10
CA ARG A 17 -7.25 -6.24 -25.77
C ARG A 17 -8.02 -5.32 -26.74
N ASP A 18 -7.48 -4.14 -27.04
CA ASP A 18 -8.11 -3.20 -27.98
C ASP A 18 -8.13 -3.72 -29.42
N ALA A 19 -7.05 -4.41 -29.84
CA ALA A 19 -7.01 -5.10 -31.13
C ALA A 19 -8.06 -6.23 -31.20
N PHE A 20 -8.24 -6.96 -30.09
CA PHE A 20 -9.23 -8.03 -30.00
C PHE A 20 -10.68 -7.52 -30.03
N LEU A 21 -11.01 -6.48 -29.25
CA LEU A 21 -12.34 -5.86 -29.26
C LEU A 21 -12.71 -5.31 -30.64
N ARG A 22 -11.73 -4.77 -31.37
CA ARG A 22 -11.91 -4.35 -32.77
C ARG A 22 -12.18 -5.53 -33.69
N LEU A 23 -11.43 -6.63 -33.54
CA LEU A 23 -11.65 -7.84 -34.33
C LEU A 23 -13.03 -8.45 -34.06
N LEU A 24 -13.50 -8.42 -32.80
CA LEU A 24 -14.83 -8.87 -32.42
C LEU A 24 -15.95 -8.04 -33.08
N VAL A 25 -15.83 -6.72 -33.04
CA VAL A 25 -16.79 -5.83 -33.71
C VAL A 25 -16.79 -6.08 -35.22
N LEU A 26 -15.61 -6.32 -35.80
CA LEU A 26 -15.47 -6.65 -37.22
C LEU A 26 -16.13 -7.99 -37.58
N GLN A 27 -16.01 -9.00 -36.72
CA GLN A 27 -16.63 -10.30 -36.88
C GLN A 27 -18.16 -10.22 -36.70
N LEU A 28 -18.67 -9.47 -35.71
CA LEU A 28 -20.11 -9.22 -35.55
C LEU A 28 -20.74 -8.53 -36.77
N GLN A 29 -19.97 -7.70 -37.49
CA GLN A 29 -20.42 -7.07 -38.74
C GLN A 29 -20.43 -8.02 -39.94
N HIS A 30 -19.68 -9.13 -39.90
CA HIS A 30 -19.49 -10.06 -41.04
C HIS A 30 -19.95 -11.51 -40.78
N GLN A 31 -20.50 -11.83 -39.61
CA GLN A 31 -21.01 -13.18 -39.32
C GLN A 31 -22.36 -13.41 -40.00
N ASP A 32 -22.43 -14.47 -40.80
CA ASP A 32 -23.69 -15.05 -41.28
C ASP A 32 -24.46 -15.62 -40.05
N PRO A 33 -25.72 -15.22 -39.82
CA PRO A 33 -26.48 -15.50 -38.59
C PRO A 33 -26.71 -16.99 -38.25
N LEU A 34 -26.25 -17.93 -39.09
CA LEU A 34 -26.52 -19.37 -38.94
C LEU A 34 -25.40 -20.19 -38.25
N GLN A 35 -24.25 -19.61 -37.88
CA GLN A 35 -23.13 -20.35 -37.21
C GLN A 35 -22.35 -19.49 -36.17
N PRO A 36 -22.89 -19.23 -34.97
CA PRO A 36 -22.29 -18.29 -34.00
C PRO A 36 -21.27 -18.89 -33.00
N MET A 37 -20.83 -20.15 -33.12
CA MET A 37 -20.40 -20.92 -31.94
C MET A 37 -18.93 -20.84 -31.49
N ASP A 38 -17.97 -20.36 -32.31
CA ASP A 38 -16.53 -20.46 -31.94
C ASP A 38 -15.98 -19.19 -31.24
N ASN A 39 -16.55 -18.01 -31.52
CA ASN A 39 -16.01 -16.74 -31.01
C ASN A 39 -16.45 -16.40 -29.58
N GLN A 40 -17.54 -17.01 -29.10
CA GLN A 40 -18.09 -16.73 -27.76
C GLN A 40 -17.25 -17.35 -26.63
N GLU A 41 -16.67 -18.53 -26.85
CA GLU A 41 -15.89 -19.24 -25.82
C GLU A 41 -14.54 -18.56 -25.57
N MET A 42 -13.84 -18.15 -26.64
CA MET A 42 -12.62 -17.36 -26.55
C MET A 42 -12.87 -15.99 -25.90
N LEU A 43 -14.01 -15.36 -26.19
CA LEU A 43 -14.46 -14.12 -25.55
C LEU A 43 -14.66 -14.29 -24.04
N ALA A 44 -15.33 -15.37 -23.64
CA ALA A 44 -15.56 -15.67 -22.23
C ALA A 44 -14.23 -15.88 -21.49
N GLN A 45 -13.26 -16.56 -22.13
CA GLN A 45 -11.92 -16.74 -21.56
C GLN A 45 -11.16 -15.41 -21.46
N LEU A 46 -11.20 -14.54 -22.48
CA LEU A 46 -10.53 -13.23 -22.42
C LEU A 46 -11.17 -12.29 -21.39
N ALA A 47 -12.50 -12.29 -21.27
CA ALA A 47 -13.19 -11.54 -20.22
C ALA A 47 -12.77 -12.05 -18.82
N GLN A 48 -12.62 -13.37 -18.66
CA GLN A 48 -12.13 -13.97 -17.42
C GLN A 48 -10.68 -13.58 -17.12
N PHE A 49 -9.79 -13.60 -18.13
CA PHE A 49 -8.40 -13.17 -17.97
C PHE A 49 -8.29 -11.68 -17.64
N SER A 50 -9.04 -10.82 -18.33
CA SER A 50 -9.05 -9.38 -18.06
C SER A 50 -9.58 -9.07 -16.66
N ALA A 51 -10.59 -9.81 -16.18
CA ALA A 51 -11.07 -9.67 -14.82
C ALA A 51 -10.01 -10.09 -13.77
N LEU A 52 -9.28 -11.18 -14.01
CA LEU A 52 -8.20 -11.64 -13.14
C LEU A 52 -7.03 -10.66 -13.13
N GLU A 53 -6.64 -10.14 -14.29
CA GLU A 53 -5.59 -9.12 -14.41
C GLU A 53 -5.98 -7.84 -13.68
N GLN A 54 -7.22 -7.38 -13.86
CA GLN A 54 -7.71 -6.20 -13.15
C GLN A 54 -7.74 -6.43 -11.63
N MET A 55 -8.06 -7.64 -11.18
CA MET A 55 -7.98 -8.02 -9.77
C MET A 55 -6.53 -8.01 -9.26
N ASN A 56 -5.57 -8.52 -10.04
CA ASN A 56 -4.15 -8.45 -9.67
C ASN A 56 -3.67 -7.01 -9.60
N HIS A 57 -4.02 -6.17 -10.57
CA HIS A 57 -3.69 -4.75 -10.55
C HIS A 57 -4.28 -4.03 -9.32
N LEU A 58 -5.51 -4.38 -8.92
CA LEU A 58 -6.11 -3.86 -7.68
C LEU A 58 -5.34 -4.31 -6.43
N ASN A 59 -4.89 -5.56 -6.38
CA ASN A 59 -4.07 -6.05 -5.28
C ASN A 59 -2.73 -5.29 -5.22
N ASP A 60 -2.06 -5.10 -6.35
CA ASP A 60 -0.81 -4.33 -6.42
C ASP A 60 -1.01 -2.88 -5.96
N GLN A 61 -2.10 -2.24 -6.38
CA GLN A 61 -2.46 -0.89 -5.93
C GLN A 61 -2.73 -0.85 -4.41
N PHE A 62 -3.37 -1.88 -3.87
CA PHE A 62 -3.65 -1.97 -2.44
C PHE A 62 -2.37 -2.18 -1.62
N GLU A 63 -1.44 -3.03 -2.07
CA GLU A 63 -0.13 -3.21 -1.44
C GLU A 63 0.67 -1.92 -1.44
N ASN A 64 0.70 -1.20 -2.56
CA ASN A 64 1.34 0.11 -2.66
C ASN A 64 0.69 1.14 -1.71
N PHE A 65 -0.63 1.14 -1.62
CA PHE A 65 -1.35 2.01 -0.69
C PHE A 65 -1.00 1.68 0.77
N SER A 66 -0.99 0.40 1.14
CA SER A 66 -0.60 -0.05 2.48
C SER A 66 0.83 0.39 2.82
N GLY A 67 1.77 0.23 1.90
CA GLY A 67 3.15 0.68 2.09
C GLY A 67 3.27 2.20 2.29
N ASN A 68 2.46 2.99 1.56
CA ASN A 68 2.41 4.44 1.75
C ASN A 68 1.86 4.82 3.13
N VAL A 69 0.84 4.12 3.64
CA VAL A 69 0.29 4.34 4.98
C VAL A 69 1.34 4.02 6.05
N ASP A 70 2.07 2.91 5.90
CA ASP A 70 3.16 2.55 6.82
C ASP A 70 4.25 3.62 6.86
N GLN A 71 4.62 4.16 5.69
CA GLN A 71 5.61 5.24 5.61
C GLN A 71 5.12 6.54 6.27
N LEU A 72 3.84 6.89 6.11
CA LEU A 72 3.24 8.04 6.79
C LEU A 72 3.25 7.87 8.31
N ASN A 73 2.92 6.66 8.80
CA ASN A 73 2.97 6.34 10.23
C ASN A 73 4.40 6.46 10.78
N PHE A 74 5.40 6.00 10.03
CA PHE A 74 6.81 6.15 10.40
C PHE A 74 7.22 7.64 10.49
N VAL A 75 6.81 8.46 9.53
CA VAL A 75 7.10 9.92 9.55
C VAL A 75 6.43 10.59 10.76
N ALA A 76 5.18 10.25 11.05
CA ALA A 76 4.49 10.77 12.23
C ALA A 76 5.21 10.38 13.53
N ALA A 77 5.66 9.12 13.64
CA ALA A 77 6.44 8.66 14.77
C ALA A 77 7.82 9.32 14.87
N ALA A 78 8.50 9.56 13.75
CA ALA A 78 9.78 10.25 13.71
C ALA A 78 9.67 11.68 14.28
N GLY A 79 8.52 12.34 14.10
CA GLY A 79 8.22 13.62 14.73
C GLY A 79 8.08 13.57 16.26
N LEU A 80 7.94 12.37 16.85
CA LEU A 80 7.90 12.19 18.30
C LEU A 80 9.30 12.11 18.92
N VAL A 81 10.36 11.91 18.14
CA VAL A 81 11.73 11.87 18.67
C VAL A 81 12.04 13.19 19.38
N GLY A 82 12.47 13.11 20.63
CA GLY A 82 12.71 14.28 21.49
C GLY A 82 11.48 14.81 22.24
N GLN A 83 10.28 14.33 21.90
CA GLN A 83 9.06 14.59 22.68
C GLN A 83 8.96 13.66 23.88
N GLU A 84 8.33 14.15 24.94
CA GLU A 84 7.95 13.31 26.08
C GLU A 84 6.64 12.59 25.74
N VAL A 85 6.59 11.29 26.02
CA VAL A 85 5.40 10.46 25.81
C VAL A 85 5.11 9.63 27.04
N VAL A 86 3.83 9.35 27.26
CA VAL A 86 3.36 8.42 28.30
C VAL A 86 2.58 7.32 27.61
N GLY A 87 2.81 6.08 28.02
CA GLY A 87 2.03 4.96 27.52
C GLY A 87 2.37 3.65 28.19
N ILE A 88 2.06 2.56 27.50
CA ILE A 88 2.26 1.20 27.99
C ILE A 88 3.31 0.49 27.13
N ASP A 89 4.32 -0.09 27.78
CA ASP A 89 5.38 -0.84 27.11
C ASP A 89 4.94 -2.26 26.70
N MET A 90 5.85 -3.00 26.05
CA MET A 90 5.59 -4.36 25.56
C MET A 90 5.31 -5.38 26.67
N THR A 91 5.59 -5.05 27.93
CA THR A 91 5.34 -5.90 29.10
C THR A 91 4.03 -5.56 29.80
N GLY A 92 3.35 -4.48 29.39
CA GLY A 92 2.14 -3.98 30.02
C GLY A 92 2.40 -2.98 31.14
N GLU A 93 3.65 -2.55 31.34
CA GLU A 93 4.00 -1.55 32.36
C GLU A 93 3.84 -0.13 31.81
N ALA A 94 3.48 0.80 32.68
CA ALA A 94 3.46 2.21 32.33
C ALA A 94 4.90 2.74 32.15
N VAL A 95 5.14 3.42 31.04
CA VAL A 95 6.40 4.10 30.72
C VAL A 95 6.12 5.56 30.41
N SER A 96 6.99 6.43 30.92
CA SER A 96 6.98 7.87 30.67
C SER A 96 8.39 8.34 30.42
N GLY A 97 8.60 9.16 29.39
CA GLY A 97 9.90 9.73 29.13
C GLY A 97 10.04 10.26 27.71
N VAL A 98 11.26 10.65 27.36
CA VAL A 98 11.57 11.19 26.04
C VAL A 98 11.79 10.05 25.03
N VAL A 99 11.18 10.16 23.85
CA VAL A 99 11.45 9.24 22.74
C VAL A 99 12.86 9.47 22.23
N SER A 100 13.69 8.44 22.31
CA SER A 100 15.08 8.44 21.87
C SER A 100 15.26 7.95 20.43
N SER A 101 14.43 7.00 19.99
CA SER A 101 14.45 6.46 18.64
C SER A 101 13.11 5.88 18.23
N VAL A 102 12.95 5.74 16.92
CA VAL A 102 11.82 5.07 16.27
C VAL A 102 12.37 3.96 15.39
N HIS A 103 11.75 2.78 15.43
CA HIS A 103 12.01 1.73 14.47
C HIS A 103 10.70 1.13 13.97
N GLN A 104 10.75 0.63 12.74
CA GLN A 104 9.64 -0.07 12.11
C GLN A 104 10.03 -1.54 11.98
N ASP A 105 9.11 -2.43 12.36
CA ASP A 105 9.18 -3.86 12.08
C ASP A 105 7.85 -4.30 11.45
N GLY A 106 7.90 -4.72 10.19
CA GLY A 106 6.71 -4.84 9.35
C GLY A 106 5.94 -3.52 9.25
N SER A 107 4.64 -3.54 9.55
CA SER A 107 3.78 -2.35 9.62
C SER A 107 3.69 -1.74 11.03
N MET A 108 4.36 -2.34 12.01
CA MET A 108 4.32 -1.89 13.40
C MET A 108 5.44 -0.88 13.65
N ILE A 109 5.06 0.25 14.24
CA ILE A 109 6.00 1.28 14.65
C ILE A 109 6.24 1.16 16.15
N TYR A 110 7.51 1.20 16.52
CA TYR A 110 7.98 1.10 17.89
C TYR A 110 8.80 2.33 18.26
N LEU A 111 8.60 2.78 19.49
CA LEU A 111 9.29 3.90 20.10
C LEU A 111 10.20 3.37 21.21
N THR A 112 11.40 3.92 21.32
CA THR A 112 12.28 3.68 22.46
C THR A 112 12.18 4.87 23.42
N VAL A 113 11.59 4.65 24.59
CA VAL A 113 11.31 5.66 25.60
C VAL A 113 12.05 5.27 26.89
N ASP A 114 12.98 6.12 27.33
CA ASP A 114 13.83 5.85 28.52
C ASP A 114 14.48 4.45 28.52
N GLY A 115 14.96 4.01 27.34
CA GLY A 115 15.58 2.69 27.15
C GLY A 115 14.61 1.51 27.07
N ARG A 116 13.30 1.71 27.24
CA ARG A 116 12.26 0.69 27.06
C ARG A 116 11.62 0.81 25.69
N VAL A 117 11.22 -0.32 25.12
CA VAL A 117 10.54 -0.36 23.82
C VAL A 117 9.03 -0.45 24.04
N MET A 118 8.27 0.40 23.35
CA MET A 118 6.82 0.38 23.32
C MET A 118 6.30 0.51 21.89
N ALA A 119 5.13 -0.05 21.59
CA ALA A 119 4.47 0.21 20.31
C ALA A 119 3.92 1.64 20.28
N MET A 120 3.94 2.29 19.12
CA MET A 120 3.31 3.61 18.93
C MET A 120 1.82 3.59 19.29
N ALA A 121 1.15 2.45 19.04
CA ALA A 121 -0.24 2.23 19.45
C ALA A 121 -0.48 2.24 20.97
N GLY A 122 0.58 2.03 21.76
CA GLY A 122 0.55 2.07 23.23
C GLY A 122 0.75 3.48 23.81
N VAL A 123 0.96 4.50 22.97
CA VAL A 123 1.07 5.90 23.43
C VAL A 123 -0.31 6.40 23.85
N VAL A 124 -0.40 6.88 25.09
CA VAL A 124 -1.63 7.41 25.69
C VAL A 124 -1.64 8.94 25.65
N SER A 125 -0.49 9.58 25.83
CA SER A 125 -0.35 11.03 25.69
C SER A 125 1.03 11.42 25.16
N ILE A 126 1.07 12.56 24.47
CA ILE A 126 2.29 13.21 23.99
C ILE A 126 2.39 14.55 24.71
N GLY A 127 3.44 14.72 25.50
CA GLY A 127 3.80 15.98 26.12
C GLY A 127 4.64 16.84 25.17
N SER A 128 4.42 18.15 25.20
CA SER A 128 5.37 19.09 24.62
C SER A 128 6.58 19.19 25.55
N ASN A 129 7.76 18.77 25.08
CA ASN A 129 9.01 19.17 25.69
C ASN A 129 9.25 20.67 25.39
N HIS A 130 8.47 21.54 26.04
CA HIS A 130 8.74 22.97 26.04
C HIS A 130 9.67 23.21 27.22
N GLY A 131 10.96 23.34 26.91
CA GLY A 131 11.94 23.80 27.88
C GLY A 131 11.40 25.04 28.57
N GLN A 132 11.15 24.91 29.87
CA GLN A 132 10.71 25.98 30.73
C GLN A 132 11.84 27.03 30.78
N SER A 133 11.79 27.99 29.87
CA SER A 133 12.49 29.26 29.99
C SER A 133 11.53 30.29 30.58
N ASP A 134 11.06 30.04 31.80
CA ASP A 134 10.61 31.12 32.67
C ASP A 134 11.86 31.76 33.26
N SER A 135 12.31 32.84 32.63
CA SER A 135 13.27 33.76 33.21
C SER A 135 13.03 35.15 32.62
N THR A 136 12.08 35.88 33.19
CA THR A 136 12.17 37.33 33.40
C THR A 136 11.31 37.72 34.59
#